data_AF-C6W0Z2-F1
#
_entry.id   AF-C6W0Z2-F1
#
_cell.length_a   1.000
_cell.length_b   1.000
_cell.length_c   1.000
_cell.angle_alpha   90.00
_cell.angle_beta   90.00
_cell.angle_gamma   90.00
#
_symmetry.space_group_name_H-M   'P 1'
#
loop_
_entity.id
_entity.type
_entity.pdbx_description
1 polymer ?
#
loop_
_entity_poly.entity_id
_entity_poly.type
_entity_poly.pdbx_seq_one_letter_code
_entity_poly.pdbx_strand_id
1 'polypeptide(L)'
;MKLLRLTLLLLILLLLLILLLLILLSNQTYKSKILKSPMKVGLFFFYSGMKNVSLGSYVPDGAADYCQELYRTHRFDFFLSRPRRTRLGDFTVKPGMVPRITVNVNLNPYSFLITYLHEVAHCVVHEKYKGRGRKRVAPHGAEWKHEFRELLVPVMHESIFPADILMHLLRYAQNPAASTGGDQKLFNALRRYDEQELNTGKVSLFQLDEGTNFVFQNRTFTRGTLRRTRVLCTDKASQRLYTIPAHALVEAC
;
A
#
# COMPACT_ATOMS: atom_id res chain seq x y z
N MET A 1 22.71 -24.52 -59.75
CA MET A 1 22.27 -24.83 -58.36
C MET A 1 22.56 -23.72 -57.34
N LYS A 2 23.76 -23.11 -57.28
CA LYS A 2 24.06 -22.02 -56.31
C LYS A 2 23.20 -20.75 -56.49
N LEU A 3 22.96 -20.35 -57.74
CA LEU A 3 22.13 -19.17 -58.06
C LEU A 3 20.68 -19.35 -57.59
N LEU A 4 20.10 -20.54 -57.79
CA LEU A 4 18.73 -20.88 -57.37
C LEU A 4 18.56 -20.88 -55.83
N ARG A 5 19.61 -21.28 -55.09
CA ARG A 5 19.61 -21.24 -53.62
C ARG A 5 19.72 -19.80 -53.11
N LEU A 6 20.52 -18.96 -53.77
CA LEU A 6 20.67 -17.55 -53.40
C LEU A 6 19.38 -16.76 -53.65
N THR A 7 18.71 -16.99 -54.79
CA THR A 7 17.42 -16.38 -55.08
C THR A 7 16.33 -16.83 -54.11
N LEU A 8 16.31 -18.11 -53.71
CA LEU A 8 15.38 -18.62 -52.71
C LEU A 8 15.63 -17.98 -51.32
N LEU A 9 16.90 -17.81 -50.92
CA LEU A 9 17.25 -17.19 -49.64
C LEU A 9 16.83 -15.72 -49.58
N LEU A 10 17.05 -14.98 -50.68
CA LEU A 10 16.62 -13.58 -50.81
C LEU A 10 15.11 -13.44 -50.77
N LEU A 11 14.37 -14.37 -51.39
CA LEU A 11 12.90 -14.39 -51.36
C LEU A 11 12.37 -14.63 -49.94
N ILE A 12 12.98 -15.56 -49.20
CA ILE A 12 12.63 -15.84 -47.80
C ILE A 12 12.91 -14.62 -46.91
N LEU A 13 14.06 -13.97 -47.09
CA LEU A 13 14.40 -12.77 -46.32
C LEU A 13 13.41 -11.62 -46.59
N LEU A 14 13.02 -11.44 -47.86
CA LEU A 14 12.02 -10.44 -48.24
C LEU A 14 10.64 -10.74 -47.62
N LEU A 15 10.21 -12.01 -47.63
CA LEU A 15 8.95 -12.42 -47.00
C LEU A 15 8.96 -12.18 -45.47
N LEU A 16 10.08 -12.44 -44.80
CA LEU A 16 10.24 -12.18 -43.35
C LEU A 16 10.18 -10.68 -43.04
N LEU A 17 10.81 -9.84 -43.87
CA LEU A 17 10.75 -8.38 -43.74
C LEU A 17 9.33 -7.83 -43.94
N ILE A 18 8.59 -8.35 -44.93
CA ILE A 18 7.20 -7.99 -45.18
C ILE A 18 6.32 -8.40 -43.98
N LEU A 19 6.50 -9.61 -43.44
CA LEU A 19 5.77 -10.08 -42.27
C LEU A 19 6.03 -9.20 -41.03
N LEU A 20 7.30 -8.83 -40.79
CA LEU A 20 7.67 -7.92 -39.70
C LEU A 20 7.01 -6.55 -39.87
N LEU A 21 6.99 -6.00 -41.10
CA LEU A 21 6.35 -4.73 -41.41
C LEU A 21 4.83 -4.80 -41.19
N LEU A 22 4.17 -5.90 -41.58
CA LEU A 22 2.74 -6.11 -41.34
C LEU A 22 2.43 -6.19 -39.85
N ILE A 23 3.26 -6.85 -39.03
CA ILE A 23 3.12 -6.89 -37.57
C ILE A 23 3.26 -5.47 -36.97
N LEU A 24 4.25 -4.69 -37.43
CA LEU A 24 4.43 -3.32 -36.97
C LEU A 24 3.26 -2.41 -37.36
N LEU A 25 2.72 -2.55 -38.58
CA LEU A 25 1.55 -1.79 -39.04
C LEU A 25 0.26 -2.22 -38.33
N SER A 26 0.08 -3.51 -38.01
CA SER A 26 -1.05 -3.98 -37.20
C SER A 26 -0.99 -3.40 -35.78
N ASN A 27 0.21 -3.25 -35.21
CA ASN A 27 0.40 -2.66 -33.89
C ASN A 27 0.08 -1.14 -33.87
N GLN A 28 0.37 -0.42 -34.97
CA GLN A 28 0.00 1.00 -35.11
C GLN A 28 -1.52 1.20 -35.28
N THR A 29 -2.18 0.31 -36.02
CA THR A 29 -3.64 0.34 -36.17
C THR A 29 -4.39 -0.09 -34.91
N TYR A 30 -3.79 -0.94 -34.08
CA TYR A 30 -4.30 -1.26 -32.74
C TYR A 30 -4.19 -0.06 -31.77
N LYS A 31 -3.06 0.66 -31.79
CA LYS A 31 -2.86 1.89 -30.99
C LYS A 31 -3.84 3.01 -31.36
N SER A 32 -4.18 3.18 -32.64
CA SER A 32 -5.06 4.28 -33.07
C SER A 32 -6.54 4.07 -32.75
N LYS A 33 -7.01 2.82 -32.62
CA LYS A 33 -8.40 2.50 -32.24
C LYS A 33 -8.68 2.66 -30.73
N ILE A 34 -7.66 2.55 -29.87
CA ILE A 34 -7.81 2.80 -28.42
C ILE A 34 -7.90 4.30 -28.10
N LEU A 35 -7.38 5.17 -28.97
CA LEU A 35 -7.23 6.60 -28.70
C LEU A 35 -8.45 7.49 -29.07
N LYS A 36 -9.59 6.90 -29.49
CA LYS A 36 -10.77 7.67 -29.96
C LYS A 36 -12.06 7.41 -29.15
N SER A 37 -11.93 7.03 -27.89
CA SER A 37 -13.04 7.07 -26.93
C SER A 37 -12.70 8.04 -25.81
N PRO A 38 -13.46 9.14 -25.60
CA PRO A 38 -13.21 10.04 -24.48
C PRO A 38 -13.78 9.42 -23.20
N MET A 39 -13.16 8.33 -22.75
CA MET A 39 -13.40 7.79 -21.41
C MET A 39 -12.40 8.42 -20.44
N LYS A 40 -12.95 9.14 -19.46
CA LYS A 40 -12.30 9.82 -18.33
C LYS A 40 -10.95 9.19 -17.95
N VAL A 41 -9.87 9.89 -18.34
CA VAL A 41 -8.45 9.52 -18.24
C VAL A 41 -7.99 9.19 -16.80
N GLY A 42 -8.75 9.53 -15.76
CA GLY A 42 -8.39 9.27 -14.36
C GLY A 42 -8.67 7.85 -13.83
N LEU A 43 -9.39 6.98 -14.56
CA LEU A 43 -9.84 5.68 -14.02
C LEU A 43 -9.11 4.45 -14.57
N PHE A 44 -8.46 4.56 -15.74
CA PHE A 44 -7.83 3.41 -16.42
C PHE A 44 -6.46 3.00 -15.86
N PHE A 45 -5.75 3.90 -15.17
CA PHE A 45 -4.42 3.62 -14.63
C PHE A 45 -4.40 2.87 -13.28
N PHE A 46 -5.55 2.66 -12.63
CA PHE A 46 -5.58 2.01 -11.31
C PHE A 46 -5.78 0.49 -11.34
N TYR A 47 -6.13 -0.09 -12.50
CA TYR A 47 -6.45 -1.51 -12.65
C TYR A 47 -5.71 -2.22 -13.80
N SER A 48 -4.60 -1.66 -14.28
CA SER A 48 -3.66 -2.42 -15.12
C SER A 48 -2.58 -3.04 -14.23
N GLY A 49 -2.48 -4.37 -14.23
CA GLY A 49 -1.38 -5.09 -13.60
C GLY A 49 -0.05 -4.67 -14.19
N MET A 50 0.64 -3.77 -13.50
CA MET A 50 2.03 -3.45 -13.82
C MET A 50 2.91 -4.57 -13.28
N LYS A 51 3.48 -5.37 -14.18
CA LYS A 51 4.43 -6.43 -13.86
C LYS A 51 5.79 -5.92 -13.32
N ASN A 52 5.96 -4.60 -13.16
CA ASN A 52 7.18 -3.95 -12.67
C ASN A 52 6.81 -2.63 -11.97
N VAL A 53 6.35 -2.68 -10.72
CA VAL A 53 6.23 -1.46 -9.90
C VAL A 53 7.63 -1.12 -9.38
N SER A 54 8.19 0.02 -9.81
CA SER A 54 9.37 0.58 -9.14
C SER A 54 8.92 1.12 -7.79
N LEU A 55 9.35 0.45 -6.71
CA LEU A 55 9.03 0.87 -5.34
C LEU A 55 9.92 2.03 -4.87
N GLY A 56 10.95 2.41 -5.62
CA GLY A 56 12.00 3.33 -5.17
C GLY A 56 11.49 4.69 -4.69
N SER A 57 10.41 5.23 -5.28
CA SER A 57 9.83 6.50 -4.83
C SER A 57 8.84 6.37 -3.67
N TYR A 58 8.55 5.16 -3.20
CA TYR A 58 7.52 4.87 -2.20
C TYR A 58 8.07 4.31 -0.89
N VAL A 59 9.32 3.89 -0.85
CA VAL A 59 9.99 3.38 0.35
C VAL A 59 11.25 4.20 0.62
N PRO A 60 11.82 4.17 1.83
CA PRO A 60 13.08 4.83 2.12
C PRO A 60 14.22 4.29 1.24
N ASP A 61 15.23 5.13 1.02
CA ASP A 61 16.45 4.74 0.33
C ASP A 61 17.05 3.48 0.99
N GLY A 62 17.49 2.52 0.19
CA GLY A 62 18.03 1.24 0.67
C GLY A 62 16.99 0.14 0.96
N ALA A 63 15.69 0.45 1.02
CA ALA A 63 14.65 -0.58 1.23
C ALA A 63 14.08 -1.16 -0.08
N ALA A 64 14.25 -0.47 -1.21
CA ALA A 64 13.63 -0.83 -2.48
C ALA A 64 14.04 -2.23 -2.97
N ASP A 65 15.33 -2.56 -2.89
CA ASP A 65 15.85 -3.86 -3.33
C ASP A 65 15.30 -5.01 -2.48
N TYR A 66 15.20 -4.80 -1.17
CA TYR A 66 14.61 -5.78 -0.26
C TYR A 66 13.13 -6.03 -0.57
N CYS A 67 12.34 -4.97 -0.78
CA CYS A 67 10.95 -5.14 -1.20
C CYS A 67 10.84 -5.83 -2.56
N GLN A 68 11.74 -5.52 -3.49
CA GLN A 68 11.76 -6.18 -4.80
C GLN A 68 12.11 -7.67 -4.69
N GLU A 69 13.00 -8.03 -3.77
CA GLU A 69 13.33 -9.42 -3.50
C GLU A 69 12.15 -10.19 -2.89
N LEU A 70 11.41 -9.58 -1.95
CA LEU A 70 10.18 -10.15 -1.41
C LEU A 70 9.13 -10.38 -2.50
N TYR A 71 9.00 -9.44 -3.45
CA TYR A 71 8.12 -9.60 -4.61
C TYR A 71 8.54 -10.73 -5.55
N ARG A 72 9.86 -10.97 -5.72
CA ARG A 72 10.36 -12.09 -6.53
C ARG A 72 10.17 -13.43 -5.82
N THR A 73 10.43 -13.46 -4.52
CA THR A 73 10.39 -14.66 -3.69
C THR A 73 8.95 -15.14 -3.48
N HIS A 74 8.03 -14.22 -3.18
CA HIS A 74 6.62 -14.53 -2.88
C HIS A 74 5.74 -14.21 -4.09
N ARG A 75 4.90 -15.15 -4.51
CA ARG A 75 4.18 -15.05 -5.80
C ARG A 75 2.89 -14.25 -5.62
N PHE A 76 2.99 -12.93 -5.63
CA PHE A 76 1.84 -12.02 -5.60
C PHE A 76 1.90 -10.96 -6.69
N ASP A 77 0.74 -10.42 -7.07
CA ASP A 77 0.63 -9.19 -7.85
C ASP A 77 0.58 -7.98 -6.91
N PHE A 78 1.34 -6.93 -7.21
CA PHE A 78 1.37 -5.70 -6.42
C PHE A 78 0.74 -4.52 -7.15
N PHE A 79 -0.06 -3.71 -6.45
CA PHE A 79 -0.68 -2.51 -7.00
C PHE A 79 -0.67 -1.34 -6.03
N LEU A 80 -0.46 -0.14 -6.55
CA LEU A 80 -0.75 1.09 -5.82
C LEU A 80 -2.26 1.33 -5.85
N SER A 81 -2.85 1.58 -4.69
CA SER A 81 -4.26 1.92 -4.57
C SER A 81 -4.45 3.40 -4.29
N ARG A 82 -5.62 3.89 -4.69
CA ARG A 82 -6.10 5.21 -4.24
C ARG A 82 -6.16 5.26 -2.71
N PRO A 83 -5.97 6.43 -2.09
CA PRO A 83 -6.07 6.62 -0.65
C PRO A 83 -7.40 6.08 -0.10
N ARG A 84 -7.32 5.16 0.86
CA ARG A 84 -8.45 4.62 1.61
C ARG A 84 -8.22 4.87 3.09
N ARG A 85 -9.27 5.30 3.77
CA ARG A 85 -9.17 5.69 5.20
C ARG A 85 -9.24 4.52 6.16
N THR A 86 -10.01 3.50 5.79
CA THR A 86 -10.27 2.34 6.66
C THR A 86 -9.18 1.28 6.57
N ARG A 87 -8.30 1.37 5.56
CA ARG A 87 -7.30 0.35 5.27
C ARG A 87 -6.16 0.92 4.43
N LEU A 88 -4.93 0.83 4.94
CA LEU A 88 -3.74 1.39 4.31
C LEU A 88 -3.14 0.46 3.25
N GLY A 89 -3.20 -0.85 3.48
CA GLY A 89 -2.81 -1.89 2.54
C GLY A 89 -3.79 -3.06 2.57
N ASP A 90 -3.74 -3.95 1.58
CA ASP A 90 -4.60 -5.12 1.55
C ASP A 90 -3.97 -6.31 0.83
N PHE A 91 -4.06 -7.47 1.46
CA PHE A 91 -3.82 -8.77 0.86
C PHE A 91 -5.14 -9.50 0.55
N THR A 92 -5.34 -9.87 -0.72
CA THR A 92 -6.51 -10.61 -1.19
C THR A 92 -6.11 -11.87 -1.94
N VAL A 93 -6.78 -12.99 -1.64
CA VAL A 93 -6.67 -14.25 -2.39
C VAL A 93 -8.02 -14.59 -3.01
N LYS A 94 -8.02 -14.99 -4.28
CA LYS A 94 -9.18 -15.54 -4.98
C LYS A 94 -8.86 -16.91 -5.57
N PRO A 95 -9.80 -17.87 -5.60
CA PRO A 95 -9.57 -19.15 -6.26
C PRO A 95 -9.11 -18.99 -7.71
N GLY A 96 -8.06 -19.70 -8.10
CA GLY A 96 -7.52 -19.66 -9.46
C GLY A 96 -6.79 -18.37 -9.85
N MET A 97 -6.61 -17.41 -8.94
CA MET A 97 -5.87 -16.17 -9.20
C MET A 97 -4.60 -16.09 -8.35
N VAL A 98 -3.61 -15.37 -8.88
CA VAL A 98 -2.42 -14.97 -8.12
C VAL A 98 -2.87 -14.08 -6.95
N PRO A 99 -2.36 -14.31 -5.71
CA PRO A 99 -2.59 -13.41 -4.59
C PRO A 99 -2.28 -11.96 -4.94
N ARG A 100 -3.02 -11.01 -4.36
CA ARG A 100 -2.88 -9.59 -4.66
C ARG A 100 -2.56 -8.81 -3.41
N ILE A 101 -1.57 -7.94 -3.49
CA ILE A 101 -1.27 -6.91 -2.50
C ILE A 101 -1.58 -5.53 -3.09
N THR A 102 -2.21 -4.67 -2.29
CA THR A 102 -2.36 -3.24 -2.62
C THR A 102 -1.89 -2.36 -1.48
N VAL A 103 -1.29 -1.20 -1.76
CA VAL A 103 -0.91 -0.21 -0.74
C VAL A 103 -1.31 1.19 -1.21
N ASN A 104 -1.82 2.01 -0.29
CA ASN A 104 -2.24 3.38 -0.60
C ASN A 104 -1.05 4.23 -1.05
N VAL A 105 -1.23 4.95 -2.16
CA VAL A 105 -0.17 5.76 -2.81
C VAL A 105 0.25 7.01 -2.02
N ASN A 106 -0.55 7.46 -1.05
CA ASN A 106 -0.35 8.72 -0.33
C ASN A 106 0.34 8.54 1.04
N LEU A 107 0.87 7.35 1.34
CA LEU A 107 1.62 7.13 2.57
C LEU A 107 3.01 7.75 2.44
N ASN A 108 3.52 8.33 3.53
CA ASN A 108 4.95 8.65 3.61
C ASN A 108 5.80 7.37 3.46
N PRO A 109 7.08 7.47 3.04
CA PRO A 109 7.90 6.30 2.70
C PRO A 109 8.00 5.26 3.83
N TYR A 110 8.11 5.69 5.08
CA TYR A 110 8.20 4.80 6.24
C TYR A 110 6.88 4.07 6.50
N SER A 111 5.76 4.79 6.47
CA SER A 111 4.42 4.21 6.60
C SER A 111 4.13 3.23 5.47
N PHE A 112 4.56 3.54 4.25
CA PHE A 112 4.42 2.67 3.10
C PHE A 112 5.19 1.37 3.28
N LEU A 113 6.48 1.44 3.65
CA LEU A 113 7.32 0.25 3.87
C LEU A 113 6.71 -0.70 4.92
N ILE A 114 6.32 -0.16 6.07
CA ILE A 114 5.70 -0.97 7.15
C ILE A 114 4.38 -1.60 6.67
N THR A 115 3.56 -0.84 5.93
CA THR A 115 2.29 -1.34 5.38
C THR A 115 2.52 -2.40 4.31
N TYR A 116 3.52 -2.23 3.44
CA TYR A 116 3.89 -3.22 2.45
C TYR A 116 4.29 -4.54 3.12
N LEU A 117 5.20 -4.49 4.11
CA LEU A 117 5.64 -5.68 4.84
C LEU A 117 4.50 -6.34 5.63
N HIS A 118 3.53 -5.56 6.12
CA HIS A 118 2.30 -6.08 6.75
C HIS A 118 1.53 -6.98 5.78
N GLU A 119 1.31 -6.52 4.56
CA GLU A 119 0.58 -7.28 3.55
C GLU A 119 1.39 -8.47 3.00
N VAL A 120 2.71 -8.32 2.86
CA VAL A 120 3.59 -9.44 2.50
C VAL A 120 3.55 -10.52 3.57
N ALA A 121 3.52 -10.16 4.87
CA ALA A 121 3.38 -11.14 5.94
C ALA A 121 2.08 -11.97 5.82
N HIS A 122 0.96 -11.35 5.41
CA HIS A 122 -0.27 -12.11 5.10
C HIS A 122 -0.06 -13.09 3.94
N CYS A 123 0.67 -12.67 2.91
CA CYS A 123 1.04 -13.53 1.79
C CYS A 123 1.89 -14.72 2.24
N VAL A 124 2.95 -14.48 3.00
CA VAL A 124 3.84 -15.52 3.53
C VAL A 124 3.07 -16.52 4.39
N VAL A 125 2.18 -16.03 5.28
CA VAL A 125 1.33 -16.90 6.09
C VAL A 125 0.38 -17.72 5.21
N HIS A 126 -0.20 -17.11 4.19
CA HIS A 126 -1.06 -17.83 3.25
C HIS A 126 -0.28 -18.96 2.54
N GLU A 127 0.92 -18.69 2.05
CA GLU A 127 1.76 -19.68 1.37
C GLU A 127 2.19 -20.82 2.31
N LYS A 128 2.68 -20.50 3.51
CA LYS A 128 3.25 -21.49 4.45
C LYS A 128 2.18 -22.36 5.13
N TYR A 129 1.01 -21.82 5.43
CA TYR A 129 0.03 -22.44 6.33
C TYR A 129 -1.28 -22.87 5.66
N LYS A 130 -1.52 -22.53 4.38
CA LYS A 130 -2.70 -23.01 3.63
C LYS A 130 -2.67 -24.54 3.48
N GLY A 131 -3.84 -25.17 3.60
CA GLY A 131 -4.04 -26.58 3.27
C GLY A 131 -3.62 -27.60 4.34
N ARG A 132 -3.07 -27.18 5.50
CA ARG A 132 -2.59 -28.12 6.53
C ARG A 132 -3.67 -28.78 7.40
N GLY A 133 -4.93 -28.83 6.95
CA GLY A 133 -6.07 -29.35 7.76
C GLY A 133 -6.31 -28.62 9.09
N ARG A 134 -5.59 -27.53 9.35
CA ARG A 134 -5.66 -26.75 10.59
C ARG A 134 -6.82 -25.76 10.55
N LYS A 135 -7.31 -25.45 11.74
CA LYS A 135 -8.23 -24.32 12.02
C LYS A 135 -7.72 -23.06 11.29
N ARG A 136 -8.64 -22.26 10.73
CA ARG A 136 -8.33 -21.04 10.00
C ARG A 136 -7.34 -20.17 10.78
N VAL A 137 -6.17 -19.89 10.20
CA VAL A 137 -5.16 -19.01 10.80
C VAL A 137 -5.76 -17.63 11.00
N ALA A 138 -5.61 -17.07 12.19
CA ALA A 138 -6.08 -15.73 12.50
C ALA A 138 -5.23 -14.69 11.74
N PRO A 139 -5.83 -13.69 11.07
CA PRO A 139 -5.09 -12.74 10.23
C PRO A 139 -3.92 -12.07 10.94
N HIS A 140 -4.06 -11.72 12.22
CA HIS A 140 -3.01 -11.11 13.03
C HIS A 140 -2.66 -11.99 14.25
N GLY A 141 -2.73 -13.30 14.06
CA GLY A 141 -2.39 -14.34 15.04
C GLY A 141 -0.88 -14.52 15.24
N ALA A 142 -0.49 -15.58 15.95
CA ALA A 142 0.91 -15.84 16.28
C ALA A 142 1.78 -16.04 15.03
N GLU A 143 1.25 -16.73 14.01
CA GLU A 143 1.93 -16.98 12.74
C GLU A 143 2.21 -15.66 12.02
N TRP A 144 1.20 -14.80 11.87
CA TRP A 144 1.38 -13.50 11.22
C TRP A 144 2.34 -12.59 11.99
N LYS A 145 2.24 -12.55 13.32
CA LYS A 145 3.15 -11.74 14.15
C LYS A 145 4.60 -12.21 14.04
N HIS A 146 4.82 -13.51 13.90
CA HIS A 146 6.15 -14.07 13.67
C HIS A 146 6.67 -13.65 12.30
N GLU A 147 5.95 -13.97 11.21
CA GLU A 147 6.40 -13.66 9.86
C GLU A 147 6.58 -12.15 9.63
N PHE A 148 5.68 -11.31 10.17
CA PHE A 148 5.83 -9.87 10.07
C PHE A 148 7.06 -9.32 10.79
N ARG A 149 7.43 -9.91 11.94
CA ARG A 149 8.68 -9.55 12.62
C ARG A 149 9.89 -9.95 11.78
N GLU A 150 9.93 -11.18 11.28
CA GLU A 150 11.04 -11.65 10.44
C GLU A 150 11.23 -10.74 9.22
N LEU A 151 10.13 -10.31 8.60
CA LEU A 151 10.17 -9.39 7.47
C LEU A 151 10.64 -7.97 7.84
N LEU A 152 10.43 -7.51 9.07
CA LEU A 152 10.88 -6.21 9.55
C LEU A 152 12.38 -6.18 9.89
N VAL A 153 12.95 -7.28 10.39
CA VAL A 153 14.34 -7.32 10.90
C VAL A 153 15.36 -6.74 9.92
N PRO A 154 15.35 -7.08 8.61
CA PRO A 154 16.36 -6.60 7.66
C PRO A 154 16.32 -5.09 7.40
N VAL A 155 15.24 -4.41 7.76
CA VAL A 155 15.06 -2.97 7.51
C VAL A 155 15.02 -2.14 8.79
N MET A 156 15.05 -2.75 9.98
CA MET A 156 15.00 -2.02 11.26
C MET A 156 16.37 -1.50 11.69
N HIS A 157 16.95 -0.59 10.91
CA HIS A 157 18.21 0.09 11.23
C HIS A 157 18.21 1.54 10.72
N GLU A 158 19.19 2.32 11.20
CA GLU A 158 19.20 3.79 11.06
C GLU A 158 19.37 4.30 9.63
N SER A 159 19.94 3.50 8.72
CA SER A 159 20.00 3.88 7.31
C SER A 159 18.67 3.72 6.56
N ILE A 160 17.67 3.05 7.14
CA ILE A 160 16.31 2.95 6.58
C ILE A 160 15.32 3.80 7.37
N PHE A 161 15.36 3.76 8.70
CA PHE A 161 14.42 4.50 9.56
C PHE A 161 15.15 5.55 10.41
N PRO A 162 14.67 6.80 10.43
CA PRO A 162 15.08 7.80 11.39
C PRO A 162 14.95 7.28 12.83
N ALA A 163 15.85 7.73 13.72
CA ALA A 163 15.95 7.22 15.09
C ALA A 163 14.62 7.33 15.88
N ASP A 164 13.84 8.38 15.64
CA ASP A 164 12.57 8.64 16.31
C ASP A 164 11.46 7.67 15.87
N ILE A 165 11.47 7.18 14.64
CA ILE A 165 10.62 6.07 14.17
C ILE A 165 11.18 4.74 14.65
N LEU A 166 12.48 4.51 14.45
CA LEU A 166 13.15 3.22 14.68
C LEU A 166 12.96 2.74 16.13
N MET A 167 13.16 3.62 17.10
CA MET A 167 12.95 3.31 18.53
C MET A 167 11.53 2.77 18.79
N HIS A 168 10.51 3.38 18.20
CA HIS A 168 9.12 2.95 18.39
C HIS A 168 8.78 1.70 17.57
N LEU A 169 9.39 1.53 16.40
CA LEU A 169 9.23 0.37 15.54
C LEU A 169 9.81 -0.89 16.18
N LEU A 170 11.02 -0.82 16.76
CA LEU A 170 11.65 -1.93 17.48
C LEU A 170 10.77 -2.45 18.62
N ARG A 171 10.16 -1.54 19.40
CA ARG A 171 9.19 -1.91 20.44
C ARG A 171 7.92 -2.52 19.82
N TYR A 172 7.36 -1.91 18.79
CA TYR A 172 6.12 -2.39 18.15
C TYR A 172 6.29 -3.79 17.57
N ALA A 173 7.44 -4.08 16.95
CA ALA A 173 7.77 -5.38 16.39
C ALA A 173 7.76 -6.52 17.44
N GLN A 174 7.87 -6.21 18.74
CA GLN A 174 7.75 -7.20 19.81
C GLN A 174 6.36 -7.81 19.94
N ASN A 175 5.31 -7.06 19.63
CA ASN A 175 3.94 -7.57 19.64
C ASN A 175 3.07 -6.70 18.72
N PRO A 176 3.21 -6.85 17.40
CA PRO A 176 2.58 -5.93 16.46
C PRO A 176 1.06 -6.05 16.51
N ALA A 177 0.40 -4.89 16.58
CA ALA A 177 -1.06 -4.79 16.45
C ALA A 177 -1.48 -4.96 14.98
N ALA A 178 -2.78 -5.18 14.73
CA ALA A 178 -3.35 -5.35 13.40
C ALA A 178 -3.14 -4.14 12.45
N SER A 179 -2.74 -2.99 12.98
CA SER A 179 -2.28 -1.82 12.21
C SER A 179 -1.37 -0.96 13.08
N THR A 180 -0.54 -0.12 12.46
CA THR A 180 0.27 0.89 13.17
C THR A 180 -0.60 1.88 13.94
N GLY A 181 -1.81 2.19 13.47
CA GLY A 181 -2.77 3.03 14.19
C GLY A 181 -3.27 2.45 15.53
N GLY A 182 -3.07 1.14 15.76
CA GLY A 182 -3.29 0.51 17.06
C GLY A 182 -2.19 0.82 18.09
N ASP A 183 -1.04 1.31 17.65
CA ASP A 183 0.08 1.70 18.50
C ASP A 183 0.30 3.23 18.43
N GLN A 184 -0.14 3.94 19.45
CA GLN A 184 -0.13 5.41 19.45
C GLN A 184 1.27 6.02 19.32
N LYS A 185 2.30 5.38 19.88
CA LYS A 185 3.66 5.92 19.84
C LYS A 185 4.26 5.81 18.44
N LEU A 186 4.17 4.63 17.83
CA LEU A 186 4.65 4.43 16.46
C LEU A 186 3.83 5.24 15.46
N PHE A 187 2.50 5.26 15.61
CA PHE A 187 1.62 6.07 14.77
C PHE A 187 2.02 7.55 14.79
N ASN A 188 2.20 8.13 15.98
CA ASN A 188 2.58 9.54 16.10
C ASN A 188 3.96 9.83 15.49
N ALA A 189 4.91 8.91 15.60
CA ALA A 189 6.23 9.08 15.01
C ALA A 189 6.20 9.05 13.49
N LEU A 190 5.53 8.05 12.90
CA LEU A 190 5.35 7.94 11.45
C LEU A 190 4.64 9.15 10.86
N ARG A 191 3.67 9.70 11.60
CA ARG A 191 2.87 10.84 11.17
C ARG A 191 3.65 12.15 11.04
N ARG A 192 4.74 12.32 11.79
CA ARG A 192 5.61 13.51 11.66
C ARG A 192 6.23 13.66 10.26
N TYR A 193 6.20 12.59 9.47
CA TYR A 193 6.72 12.52 8.11
C TYR A 193 5.63 12.64 7.04
N ASP A 194 4.37 12.91 7.41
CA ASP A 194 3.32 13.20 6.44
C ASP A 194 3.44 14.65 5.94
N GLU A 195 3.94 14.83 4.71
CA GLU A 195 4.17 16.14 4.07
C GLU A 195 2.92 17.04 4.04
N GLN A 196 1.72 16.44 3.97
CA GLN A 196 0.46 17.18 3.93
C GLN A 196 0.07 17.81 5.26
N GLU A 197 0.59 17.33 6.39
CA GLU A 197 0.09 17.75 7.71
C GLU A 197 0.86 18.93 8.32
N LEU A 198 2.11 19.17 7.90
CA LEU A 198 2.96 20.27 8.39
C LEU A 198 2.36 21.67 8.15
N ASN A 199 1.42 21.81 7.22
CA ASN A 199 0.86 23.10 6.78
C ASN A 199 -0.64 23.29 7.09
N THR A 200 -1.26 22.44 7.91
CA THR A 200 -2.73 22.45 8.07
C THR A 200 -3.27 23.22 9.28
N GLY A 201 -2.42 23.60 10.25
CA GLY A 201 -2.84 24.28 11.48
C GLY A 201 -3.74 23.44 12.40
N LYS A 202 -3.88 22.13 12.14
CA LYS A 202 -4.72 21.23 12.94
C LYS A 202 -4.03 20.80 14.22
N VAL A 203 -4.81 20.52 15.26
CA VAL A 203 -4.34 20.05 16.57
C VAL A 203 -4.83 18.64 16.87
N SER A 204 -4.14 17.92 17.74
CA SER A 204 -4.56 16.57 18.14
C SER A 204 -5.81 16.66 19.00
N LEU A 205 -6.81 15.83 18.77
CA LEU A 205 -8.06 15.80 19.56
C LEU A 205 -7.81 15.63 21.07
N PHE A 206 -6.74 14.92 21.43
CA PHE A 206 -6.26 14.79 22.80
C PHE A 206 -5.98 16.14 23.48
N GLN A 207 -5.50 17.14 22.73
CA GLN A 207 -5.14 18.47 23.23
C GLN A 207 -6.33 19.39 23.46
N LEU A 208 -7.51 19.05 22.93
CA LEU A 208 -8.73 19.83 23.16
C LEU A 208 -9.31 19.52 24.54
N ASP A 209 -10.01 20.49 25.14
CA ASP A 209 -10.74 20.32 26.40
C ASP A 209 -12.09 19.61 26.18
N GLU A 210 -12.62 19.00 27.24
CA GLU A 210 -13.96 18.41 27.17
C GLU A 210 -15.01 19.49 26.99
N GLY A 211 -15.98 19.27 26.08
CA GLY A 211 -16.95 20.26 25.66
C GLY A 211 -16.52 21.13 24.46
N THR A 212 -15.24 21.12 24.06
CA THR A 212 -14.77 21.85 22.88
C THR A 212 -15.39 21.30 21.60
N ASN A 213 -15.88 22.19 20.74
CA ASN A 213 -16.33 21.84 19.40
C ASN A 213 -15.14 21.76 18.44
N PHE A 214 -15.18 20.83 17.50
CA PHE A 214 -14.13 20.68 16.50
C PHE A 214 -14.71 20.11 15.20
N VAL A 215 -14.02 20.37 14.09
CA VAL A 215 -14.31 19.76 12.80
C VAL A 215 -13.38 18.58 12.57
N PHE A 216 -13.99 17.44 12.25
CA PHE A 216 -13.28 16.22 11.85
C PHE A 216 -13.99 15.61 10.65
N GLN A 217 -13.27 15.45 9.53
CA GLN A 217 -13.81 14.86 8.31
C GLN A 217 -15.07 15.57 7.78
N ASN A 218 -15.05 16.92 7.78
CA ASN A 218 -16.16 17.78 7.35
C ASN A 218 -17.45 17.61 8.18
N ARG A 219 -17.33 17.12 9.40
CA ARG A 219 -18.41 17.04 10.39
C ARG A 219 -17.99 17.73 11.66
N THR A 220 -18.93 18.41 12.31
CA THR A 220 -18.68 19.08 13.60
C THR A 220 -19.05 18.15 14.74
N PHE A 221 -18.13 18.00 15.67
CA PHE A 221 -18.30 17.18 16.87
C PHE A 221 -18.05 18.00 18.12
N THR A 222 -18.60 17.55 19.24
CA THR A 222 -18.22 17.99 20.57
C THR A 222 -17.35 16.93 21.23
N ARG A 223 -16.20 17.33 21.77
CA ARG A 223 -15.31 16.44 22.50
C ARG A 223 -15.96 16.03 23.83
N GLY A 224 -16.06 14.73 24.08
CA GLY A 224 -16.39 14.16 25.38
C GLY A 224 -15.16 13.52 26.03
N THR A 225 -15.40 12.50 26.83
CA THR A 225 -14.37 11.87 27.67
C THR A 225 -13.39 10.99 26.89
N LEU A 226 -12.10 11.04 27.25
CA LEU A 226 -11.07 10.13 26.76
C LEU A 226 -11.25 8.72 27.34
N ARG A 227 -11.20 7.70 26.47
CA ARG A 227 -11.27 6.26 26.78
C ARG A 227 -10.06 5.54 26.19
N ARG A 228 -9.03 5.32 27.01
CA ARG A 228 -7.73 4.73 26.61
C ARG A 228 -7.08 5.53 25.47
N THR A 229 -7.27 5.10 24.23
CA THR A 229 -6.68 5.72 23.02
C THR A 229 -7.71 6.43 22.13
N ARG A 230 -8.98 6.47 22.54
CA ARG A 230 -10.12 6.98 21.77
C ARG A 230 -10.91 7.98 22.60
N VAL A 231 -11.40 9.05 22.01
CA VAL A 231 -12.28 10.03 22.66
C VAL A 231 -13.72 9.78 22.25
N LEU A 232 -14.64 9.79 23.21
CA LEU A 232 -16.07 9.76 22.94
C LEU A 232 -16.49 11.15 22.44
N CYS A 233 -17.16 11.21 21.30
CA CYS A 233 -17.52 12.47 20.65
C CYS A 233 -18.99 12.43 20.22
N THR A 234 -19.68 13.56 20.37
CA THR A 234 -21.07 13.71 19.92
C THR A 234 -21.08 14.45 18.59
N ASP A 235 -21.67 13.86 17.55
CA ASP A 235 -21.89 14.55 16.27
C ASP A 235 -22.98 15.61 16.44
N LYS A 236 -22.68 16.87 16.11
CA LYS A 236 -23.63 17.97 16.28
C LYS A 236 -24.84 17.86 15.36
N ALA A 237 -24.69 17.27 14.18
CA ALA A 237 -25.79 17.11 13.23
C ALA A 237 -26.76 16.00 13.64
N SER A 238 -26.25 14.80 13.95
CA SER A 238 -27.10 13.63 14.24
C SER A 238 -27.34 13.35 15.73
N GLN A 239 -26.63 14.04 16.63
CA GLN A 239 -26.59 13.77 18.08
C GLN A 239 -26.12 12.36 18.46
N ARG A 240 -25.54 11.60 17.51
CA ARG A 240 -25.02 10.26 17.76
C ARG A 240 -23.61 10.32 18.35
N LEU A 241 -23.32 9.33 19.19
CA LEU A 241 -22.00 9.13 19.79
C LEU A 241 -21.07 8.35 18.86
N TYR A 242 -19.82 8.79 18.77
CA TYR A 242 -18.74 8.18 18.01
C TYR A 242 -17.49 8.07 18.87
N THR A 243 -16.58 7.17 18.52
CA THR A 243 -15.23 7.16 19.11
C THR A 243 -14.20 7.54 18.07
N ILE A 244 -13.48 8.64 18.31
CA ILE A 244 -12.44 9.14 17.43
C ILE A 244 -11.08 8.88 18.10
N PRO A 245 -10.04 8.40 17.39
CA PRO A 245 -8.71 8.25 17.97
C PRO A 245 -8.23 9.55 18.62
N ALA A 246 -7.69 9.48 19.83
CA ALA A 246 -7.25 10.66 20.58
C ALA A 246 -6.15 11.43 19.84
N HIS A 247 -5.34 10.73 19.06
CA HIS A 247 -4.30 11.33 18.22
C HIS A 247 -4.84 11.99 16.93
N ALA A 248 -6.12 11.82 16.56
CA ALA A 248 -6.64 12.34 15.30
C ALA A 248 -6.46 13.87 15.23
N LEU A 249 -5.99 14.40 14.10
CA LEU A 249 -5.94 15.85 13.92
C LEU A 249 -7.33 16.39 13.58
N VAL A 250 -7.67 17.48 14.23
CA VAL A 250 -8.96 18.16 14.14
C VAL A 250 -8.74 19.66 14.05
N GLU A 251 -9.71 20.35 13.47
CA GLU A 251 -9.74 21.81 13.46
C GLU A 251 -10.57 22.25 14.67
N ALA A 252 -9.96 22.94 15.64
CA ALA A 252 -10.69 23.51 16.76
C ALA A 252 -11.63 24.61 16.26
N CYS A 253 -12.84 24.67 16.80
CA CYS A 253 -13.81 25.73 16.51
C CYS A 253 -13.70 26.88 17.51
#